data_AF-A0AA42ZL63-F1
#
_entry.id   AF-A0AA42ZL63-F1
#
_cell.length_a   1.000
_cell.length_b   1.000
_cell.length_c   1.000
_cell.angle_alpha   90.00
_cell.angle_beta   90.00
_cell.angle_gamma   90.00
#
_symmetry.space_group_name_H-M   'P 1'
#
loop_
_entity.id
_entity.type
_entity.pdbx_description
1 polymer ?
#
loop_
_entity_poly.entity_id
_entity_poly.type
_entity_poly.pdbx_seq_one_letter_code
_entity_poly.pdbx_strand_id
1 'polypeptide(L)'
;MSFIGPTEAALYLTAGMVLGAVYFALLLRTVRLHASQAAAIRFMPLYFLRFAAGISGFWLIAQQGAGPLLLALLGFLIARMAFQRRIGSE
;
A
#
# COMPACT_ATOMS: atom_id res chain seq x y z
N MET A 1 -20.25 -14.98 -13.75
CA MET A 1 -19.49 -14.37 -12.63
C MET A 1 -18.73 -15.49 -11.94
N SER A 2 -17.40 -15.53 -12.10
CA SER A 2 -16.58 -16.47 -11.31
C SER A 2 -16.67 -16.04 -9.85
N PHE A 3 -17.20 -16.90 -8.98
CA PHE A 3 -17.21 -16.64 -7.55
C PHE A 3 -15.78 -16.77 -7.04
N ILE A 4 -15.21 -15.68 -6.52
CA ILE A 4 -13.90 -15.70 -5.86
C ILE A 4 -14.03 -16.60 -4.63
N GLY A 5 -13.17 -17.60 -4.52
CA GLY A 5 -13.14 -18.48 -3.35
C GLY A 5 -12.77 -17.70 -2.08
N PRO A 6 -13.22 -18.14 -0.88
CA PRO A 6 -12.88 -17.45 0.37
C PRO A 6 -11.36 -17.36 0.61
N THR A 7 -10.60 -18.36 0.14
CA THR A 7 -9.13 -18.39 0.19
C THR A 7 -8.50 -17.35 -0.72
N GLU A 8 -8.97 -17.24 -1.97
CA GLU A 8 -8.54 -16.22 -2.93
C GLU A 8 -8.87 -14.82 -2.42
N ALA A 9 -10.06 -14.65 -1.83
CA ALA A 9 -10.46 -13.39 -1.25
C ALA A 9 -9.55 -12.95 -0.11
N ALA A 10 -9.21 -13.88 0.80
CA ALA A 10 -8.23 -13.64 1.86
C ALA A 10 -6.84 -13.30 1.30
N LEU A 11 -6.40 -13.96 0.23
CA LEU A 11 -5.12 -13.68 -0.43
C LEU A 11 -5.06 -12.26 -1.00
N TYR A 12 -6.05 -11.84 -1.78
CA TYR A 12 -6.07 -10.47 -2.33
C TYR A 12 -6.18 -9.40 -1.25
N LEU A 13 -6.99 -9.65 -0.23
CA LEU A 13 -7.13 -8.74 0.89
C LEU A 13 -5.80 -8.60 1.67
N THR A 14 -5.12 -9.72 1.94
CA THR A 14 -3.82 -9.71 2.61
C THR A 14 -2.74 -9.06 1.74
N ALA A 15 -2.74 -9.33 0.43
CA ALA A 15 -1.84 -8.69 -0.52
C ALA A 15 -2.03 -7.16 -0.50
N GLY A 16 -3.28 -6.69 -0.52
CA GLY A 16 -3.64 -5.29 -0.37
C GLY A 16 -3.14 -4.66 0.94
N MET A 17 -3.29 -5.38 2.06
CA MET A 17 -2.79 -4.94 3.37
C MET A 17 -1.26 -4.80 3.37
N VAL A 18 -0.53 -5.79 2.83
CA VAL A 18 0.94 -5.75 2.73
C VAL A 18 1.36 -4.57 1.86
N LEU A 19 0.69 -4.37 0.72
CA LEU A 19 0.99 -3.26 -0.19
C LEU A 19 0.77 -1.91 0.49
N GLY A 20 -0.34 -1.77 1.22
CA GLY A 20 -0.64 -0.59 2.03
C GLY A 20 0.42 -0.36 3.11
N ALA A 21 0.78 -1.39 3.88
CA ALA A 21 1.79 -1.28 4.92
C ALA A 21 3.13 -0.81 4.37
N VAL A 22 3.60 -1.39 3.27
CA VAL A 22 4.84 -0.98 2.58
C VAL A 22 4.73 0.48 2.10
N TYR A 23 3.63 0.84 1.45
CA TYR A 23 3.39 2.18 0.92
C TYR A 23 3.37 3.26 2.01
N PHE A 24 2.68 3.01 3.13
CA PHE A 24 2.60 3.95 4.25
C PHE A 24 3.87 3.96 5.11
N ALA A 25 4.60 2.85 5.22
CA ALA A 25 5.93 2.84 5.85
C ALA A 25 6.93 3.69 5.06
N LEU A 26 6.93 3.56 3.73
CA LEU A 26 7.71 4.40 2.82
C LEU A 26 7.32 5.88 2.96
N LEU A 27 6.02 6.18 3.04
CA LEU A 27 5.52 7.53 3.29
C LEU A 27 6.08 8.11 4.59
N LEU A 28 5.94 7.37 5.70
CA LEU A 28 6.38 7.82 7.01
C LEU A 28 7.89 8.10 7.02
N ARG A 29 8.68 7.24 6.37
CA ARG A 29 10.12 7.43 6.21
C ARG A 29 10.44 8.69 5.40
N THR A 30 9.71 8.93 4.31
CA THR A 30 9.84 10.16 3.50
C THR A 30 9.50 11.42 4.29
N VAL A 31 8.42 11.38 5.08
CA VAL A 31 7.99 12.49 5.96
C VAL A 31 9.06 12.77 7.01
N ARG A 32 9.59 11.74 7.68
CA ARG A 32 10.67 11.88 8.68
C ARG A 32 11.94 12.48 8.07
N LEU A 33 12.31 12.08 6.86
CA LEU A 33 13.47 12.63 6.14
C LEU A 33 13.24 14.08 5.69
N HIS A 34 12.02 14.45 5.30
CA HIS A 34 11.66 15.84 5.02
C HIS A 34 11.72 16.70 6.28
N ALA A 35 11.19 16.21 7.40
CA ALA A 35 11.23 16.90 8.69
C ALA A 35 12.67 17.13 9.17
N SER A 36 13.60 16.22 8.87
CA SER A 36 15.02 16.37 9.19
C SER A 36 15.82 17.20 8.17
N GLN A 37 15.14 17.91 7.24
CA GLN A 37 15.77 18.68 6.15
C GLN A 37 16.84 17.90 5.36
N ALA A 38 16.64 16.58 5.19
CA ALA A 38 17.61 15.76 4.46
C ALA A 38 17.67 16.17 2.98
N ALA A 39 18.85 16.08 2.37
CA ALA A 39 19.04 16.39 0.95
C ALA A 39 18.10 15.57 0.05
N ALA A 40 17.59 16.19 -1.02
CA ALA A 40 16.57 15.61 -1.91
C ALA A 40 16.91 14.22 -2.46
N ILE A 41 18.19 13.96 -2.69
CA ILE A 41 18.74 12.67 -3.11
C ILE A 41 18.32 11.52 -2.17
N ARG A 42 18.11 11.76 -0.87
CA ARG A 42 17.78 10.71 0.10
C ARG A 42 16.30 10.30 0.09
N PHE A 43 15.40 11.19 -0.35
CA PHE A 43 13.96 10.90 -0.36
C PHE A 43 13.37 10.68 -1.75
N MET A 44 13.98 11.23 -2.79
CA MET A 44 13.58 11.01 -4.18
C MET A 44 13.45 9.52 -4.57
N PRO A 45 14.38 8.60 -4.22
CA PRO A 45 14.19 7.18 -4.50
C PRO A 45 13.02 6.54 -3.74
N LEU A 46 12.66 7.05 -2.55
CA LEU A 46 11.49 6.56 -1.79
C LEU A 46 10.18 6.90 -2.51
N TYR A 47 10.11 8.03 -3.22
CA TYR A 47 8.96 8.37 -4.07
C TYR A 47 8.84 7.41 -5.25
N PHE A 48 9.93 7.17 -5.97
CA PHE A 48 9.92 6.24 -7.10
C PHE A 48 9.57 4.82 -6.65
N LEU A 49 10.13 4.36 -5.53
CA LEU A 49 9.85 3.03 -4.99
C LEU A 49 8.38 2.90 -4.59
N ARG A 50 7.81 3.93 -3.95
CA ARG A 50 6.39 3.97 -3.58
C ARG A 50 5.49 3.95 -4.82
N PHE A 51 5.83 4.73 -5.84
CA PHE A 51 5.06 4.79 -7.08
C PHE A 51 5.13 3.47 -7.83
N ALA A 52 6.32 2.90 -7.97
CA ALA A 52 6.54 1.60 -8.57
C ALA A 52 5.78 0.49 -7.82
N ALA A 53 5.86 0.45 -6.48
CA ALA A 53 5.18 -0.56 -5.68
C ALA A 53 3.65 -0.44 -5.78
N GLY A 54 3.11 0.77 -5.68
CA GLY A 54 1.68 1.03 -5.82
C GLY A 54 1.16 0.62 -7.20
N ILE A 55 1.82 1.09 -8.26
CA ILE A 55 1.39 0.81 -9.64
C ILE A 55 1.54 -0.66 -9.96
N SER A 56 2.72 -1.24 -9.80
CA SER A 56 2.95 -2.64 -10.17
C SER A 56 2.06 -3.59 -9.37
N GLY A 57 1.88 -3.33 -8.09
CA GLY A 57 0.99 -4.08 -7.20
C GLY A 57 -0.45 -4.12 -7.68
N PHE A 58 -1.06 -2.94 -7.81
CA PHE A 58 -2.45 -2.84 -8.24
C PHE A 58 -2.64 -3.24 -9.71
N TRP A 59 -1.65 -3.00 -10.57
CA TRP A 59 -1.69 -3.40 -11.97
C TRP A 59 -1.73 -4.92 -12.13
N LEU A 60 -0.89 -5.66 -11.39
CA LEU A 60 -0.88 -7.12 -11.42
C LEU A 60 -2.20 -7.71 -10.91
N ILE A 61 -2.80 -7.11 -9.89
CA ILE A 61 -4.09 -7.56 -9.35
C ILE A 61 -5.24 -7.20 -10.31
N ALA A 62 -5.17 -6.03 -10.97
CA ALA A 62 -6.17 -5.59 -11.94
C ALA A 62 -6.28 -6.55 -13.15
N GLN A 63 -5.18 -7.20 -13.55
CA GLN A 63 -5.19 -8.22 -14.60
C GLN A 63 -6.06 -9.43 -14.26
N GLN A 64 -6.33 -9.67 -12.97
CA GLN A 64 -7.16 -10.78 -12.49
C GLN A 64 -8.65 -10.40 -12.39
N GLY A 65 -9.00 -9.14 -12.68
CA GLY A 65 -10.37 -8.64 -12.74
C GLY A 65 -10.72 -7.65 -11.62
N ALA A 66 -11.94 -7.12 -11.70
CA ALA A 66 -12.41 -6.07 -10.79
C ALA A 66 -12.61 -6.56 -9.33
N GLY A 67 -13.03 -7.80 -9.13
CA GLY A 67 -13.28 -8.35 -7.80
C GLY A 67 -12.01 -8.45 -6.94
N PRO A 68 -10.93 -9.11 -7.42
CA PRO A 68 -9.63 -9.13 -6.75
C PRO A 68 -9.07 -7.73 -6.45
N LEU A 69 -9.24 -6.80 -7.39
CA LEU A 69 -8.79 -5.43 -7.25
C LEU A 69 -9.50 -4.70 -6.10
N LEU A 70 -10.82 -4.87 -5.97
CA LEU A 70 -11.60 -4.27 -4.88
C LEU A 70 -11.20 -4.86 -3.51
N LEU A 71 -10.93 -6.17 -3.44
CA LEU A 71 -10.48 -6.83 -2.21
C LEU A 71 -9.09 -6.34 -1.78
N ALA A 72 -8.17 -6.21 -2.73
CA ALA A 72 -6.85 -5.63 -2.47
C ALA A 72 -6.94 -4.15 -2.06
N LEU A 73 -7.83 -3.38 -2.70
CA LEU A 73 -8.07 -1.99 -2.30
C LEU A 73 -8.63 -1.92 -0.87
N LEU A 74 -9.54 -2.82 -0.50
CA LEU A 74 -10.07 -2.91 0.86
C LEU A 74 -8.96 -3.19 1.88
N GLY A 75 -8.10 -4.17 1.59
CA GLY A 75 -6.91 -4.44 2.41
C GLY A 75 -5.98 -3.24 2.55
N PHE A 76 -5.75 -2.52 1.45
CA PHE A 76 -4.93 -1.30 1.44
C PHE A 76 -5.53 -0.20 2.33
N LEU A 77 -6.86 -0.01 2.30
CA LEU A 77 -7.57 0.94 3.15
C LEU A 77 -7.53 0.55 4.63
N ILE A 78 -7.60 -0.74 4.94
CA ILE A 78 -7.42 -1.24 6.32
C ILE A 78 -6.02 -0.88 6.84
N ALA A 79 -4.97 -1.13 6.03
CA ALA A 79 -3.61 -0.75 6.39
C ALA A 79 -3.47 0.77 6.59
N ARG A 80 -4.14 1.59 5.75
CA ARG A 80 -4.21 3.04 5.92
C ARG A 80 -4.78 3.44 7.28
N MET A 81 -5.94 2.89 7.64
CA MET A 81 -6.60 3.21 8.91
C MET A 81 -5.73 2.82 10.11
N ALA A 82 -5.08 1.65 10.05
CA ALA A 82 -4.16 1.21 11.09
C ALA A 82 -2.96 2.17 11.24
N PHE A 83 -2.37 2.63 10.13
CA PHE A 83 -1.27 3.60 10.15
C PHE A 83 -1.72 4.97 10.66
N GLN A 84 -2.89 5.46 10.23
CA GLN A 84 -3.43 6.74 10.70
C GLN A 84 -3.71 6.74 12.19
N ARG A 85 -4.27 5.64 12.72
CA ARG A 85 -4.48 5.47 14.16
C ARG A 85 -3.17 5.47 14.93
N ARG A 86 -2.13 4.80 14.42
CA ARG A 86 -0.79 4.78 15.05
C ARG A 86 -0.19 6.19 15.17
N ILE A 87 -0.33 7.01 14.13
CA ILE A 87 0.25 8.36 14.10
C ILE A 87 -0.57 9.36 14.94
N GLY A 88 -1.91 9.23 14.97
CA GLY A 88 -2.76 10.09 15.82
C GLY A 88 -2.71 9.77 17.31
N SER A 89 -1.91 8.79 17.73
CA SER A 89 -1.70 8.40 19.13
C SER A 89 -0.39 8.94 19.72
N GLU A 90 0.45 9.60 18.91
CA GLU A 90 1.66 10.32 19.34
C GLU A 90 1.34 11.82 19.48
#